data_AF-J9DKM3-F1
#
_entry.id   AF-J9DKM3-F1
#
_cell.length_a   1.000
_cell.length_b   1.000
_cell.length_c   1.000
_cell.angle_alpha   90.00
_cell.angle_beta   90.00
_cell.angle_gamma   90.00
#
_symmetry.space_group_name_H-M   'P 1'
#
loop_
_entity.id
_entity.type
_entity.pdbx_description
1 polymer ?
#
loop_
_entity_poly.entity_id
_entity_poly.type
_entity_poly.pdbx_seq_one_letter_code
_entity_poly.pdbx_strand_id
1 'polypeptide(L)'
;MLLLNYILSYSLICLMEERKNGLLPKWIYLATIIKLGTMIASLYKYFKIFKQRQHTNLYLEIADTFNYFYVIHFIFLFLRLISIRNICKRCYFIFIVSTFCLDIFIYVTERYFFVVSLLETVLEIIFSVVSLAWMVFLYPYYLHNEKEMKNTMNSKEKKVK
;
A
#
# COMPACT_ATOMS: atom_id res chain seq x y z
N MET A 1 -10.19 -17.20 2.00
CA MET A 1 -8.79 -17.65 2.11
C MET A 1 -8.17 -17.97 0.75
N LEU A 2 -8.84 -18.73 -0.14
CA LEU A 2 -8.37 -19.04 -1.49
C LEU A 2 -8.11 -17.82 -2.39
N LEU A 3 -8.98 -16.80 -2.35
CA LEU A 3 -8.84 -15.59 -3.15
C LEU A 3 -7.61 -14.75 -2.76
N LEU A 4 -7.29 -14.70 -1.46
CA LEU A 4 -6.11 -13.99 -0.96
C LEU A 4 -4.82 -14.69 -1.39
N ASN A 5 -4.78 -16.02 -1.32
CA ASN A 5 -3.67 -16.82 -1.81
C ASN A 5 -3.50 -16.72 -3.33
N TYR A 6 -4.61 -16.62 -4.08
CA TYR A 6 -4.57 -16.44 -5.53
C TYR A 6 -4.07 -15.04 -5.91
N ILE A 7 -4.48 -14.00 -5.20
CA ILE A 7 -3.98 -12.63 -5.41
C ILE A 7 -2.51 -12.53 -5.01
N LEU A 8 -2.11 -13.11 -3.87
CA LEU A 8 -0.72 -13.15 -3.42
C LEU A 8 0.16 -13.94 -4.39
N SER A 9 -0.30 -15.08 -4.90
CA SER A 9 0.45 -15.86 -5.88
C SER A 9 0.57 -15.14 -7.21
N TYR A 10 -0.51 -14.55 -7.73
CA TYR A 10 -0.47 -13.79 -8.99
C TYR A 10 0.39 -12.53 -8.89
N SER A 11 0.35 -11.84 -7.75
CA SER A 11 1.19 -10.66 -7.51
C SER A 11 2.65 -11.03 -7.32
N LEU A 12 2.98 -12.13 -6.62
CA LEU A 12 4.34 -12.67 -6.56
C LEU A 12 4.87 -13.12 -7.92
N ILE A 13 4.04 -13.81 -8.71
CA ILE A 13 4.39 -14.26 -10.06
C ILE A 13 4.63 -13.06 -10.98
N CYS A 14 3.76 -12.04 -10.95
CA CYS A 14 3.99 -10.78 -11.69
C CYS A 14 5.25 -10.04 -11.24
N LEU A 15 5.61 -10.10 -9.96
CA LEU A 15 6.80 -9.45 -9.41
C LEU A 15 8.09 -10.19 -9.79
N MET A 16 8.01 -11.50 -10.03
CA MET A 16 9.12 -12.31 -10.54
C MET A 16 9.27 -12.23 -12.06
N GLU A 17 8.19 -11.96 -12.79
CA GLU A 17 8.17 -12.05 -14.26
C GLU A 17 8.53 -10.73 -14.97
N GLU A 18 8.35 -9.57 -14.32
CA GLU A 18 8.77 -8.29 -14.89
C GLU A 18 10.26 -8.03 -14.65
N ARG A 19 11.05 -8.05 -15.73
CA ARG A 19 12.48 -7.69 -15.80
C ARG A 19 12.82 -6.23 -15.41
N LYS A 20 12.06 -5.59 -14.52
CA LYS A 20 12.34 -4.29 -13.93
C LYS A 20 12.62 -4.46 -12.43
N ASN A 21 13.83 -4.94 -12.13
CA ASN A 21 14.35 -5.10 -10.77
C ASN A 21 14.64 -3.74 -10.09
N GLY A 22 13.62 -2.92 -9.88
CA GLY A 22 13.76 -1.66 -9.15
C GLY A 22 13.57 -1.85 -7.65
N LEU A 23 14.42 -1.21 -6.83
CA LEU A 23 14.27 -1.18 -5.37
C LEU A 23 12.93 -0.51 -4.95
N LEU A 24 12.46 0.45 -5.74
CA LEU A 24 11.23 1.23 -5.47
C LEU A 24 9.95 0.38 -5.57
N PRO A 25 9.66 -0.34 -6.68
CA PRO A 25 8.56 -1.30 -6.74
C PRO A 25 8.57 -2.31 -5.59
N LYS A 26 9.75 -2.87 -5.26
CA LYS A 26 9.91 -3.84 -4.17
C LYS A 26 9.59 -3.23 -2.81
N TRP A 27 10.03 -1.99 -2.57
CA TRP A 27 9.71 -1.27 -1.35
C TRP A 27 8.22 -0.98 -1.22
N ILE A 28 7.57 -0.49 -2.27
CA ILE A 28 6.12 -0.19 -2.25
C ILE A 28 5.33 -1.48 -2.03
N TYR A 29 5.74 -2.57 -2.66
CA TYR A 29 5.12 -3.89 -2.46
C TYR A 29 5.28 -4.37 -1.02
N LEU A 30 6.50 -4.32 -0.47
CA LEU A 30 6.78 -4.66 0.93
C LEU A 30 5.94 -3.80 1.88
N ALA A 31 5.88 -2.48 1.62
CA ALA A 31 5.13 -1.57 2.44
C ALA A 31 3.63 -1.87 2.42
N THR A 32 3.11 -2.24 1.25
CA THR A 32 1.71 -2.66 1.07
C THR A 32 1.41 -3.96 1.82
N ILE A 33 2.32 -4.94 1.81
CA ILE A 33 2.14 -6.20 2.57
C ILE A 33 2.13 -5.93 4.08
N ILE A 34 3.09 -5.15 4.58
CA ILE A 34 3.17 -4.81 6.00
C ILE A 34 1.86 -4.14 6.44
N LYS A 35 1.38 -3.16 5.65
CA LYS A 35 0.13 -2.45 5.91
C LYS A 35 -1.11 -3.37 5.85
N LEU A 36 -1.14 -4.32 4.93
CA LEU A 36 -2.19 -5.33 4.89
C LEU A 36 -2.18 -6.19 6.16
N GLY A 37 -1.00 -6.56 6.65
CA GLY A 37 -0.83 -7.31 7.90
C GLY A 37 -1.33 -6.54 9.12
N THR A 38 -0.98 -5.26 9.26
CA THR A 38 -1.46 -4.41 10.37
C THR A 38 -2.98 -4.23 10.32
N MET A 39 -3.54 -4.04 9.11
CA MET A 39 -4.98 -3.94 8.90
C MET A 39 -5.71 -5.23 9.31
N ILE A 40 -5.22 -6.41 8.91
CA ILE A 40 -5.82 -7.70 9.30
C ILE A 40 -5.78 -7.89 10.82
N ALA A 41 -4.66 -7.55 11.47
CA ALA A 41 -4.53 -7.65 12.92
C ALA A 41 -5.54 -6.76 13.66
N SER A 42 -5.71 -5.52 13.19
CA SER A 42 -6.67 -4.57 13.74
C SER A 42 -8.12 -5.00 13.48
N LEU A 43 -8.43 -5.58 12.31
CA LEU A 43 -9.74 -6.19 12.01
C LEU A 43 -10.06 -7.34 12.97
N TYR A 44 -9.08 -8.21 13.23
CA TYR A 44 -9.26 -9.35 14.14
C TYR A 44 -9.53 -8.88 15.59
N LYS A 45 -8.79 -7.88 16.06
CA LYS A 45 -9.01 -7.24 17.37
C LYS A 45 -10.42 -6.65 17.46
N TYR A 46 -10.86 -5.97 16.41
CA TYR A 46 -12.20 -5.40 16.31
C TYR A 46 -13.29 -6.48 16.37
N PHE A 47 -13.21 -7.54 15.56
CA PHE A 47 -14.18 -8.64 15.60
C PHE A 47 -14.27 -9.32 16.97
N LYS A 48 -13.12 -9.48 17.65
CA LYS A 48 -13.07 -10.06 19.01
C LYS A 48 -13.83 -9.19 20.02
N ILE A 49 -13.65 -7.87 19.97
CA ILE A 49 -14.32 -6.92 20.87
C ILE A 49 -15.82 -6.84 20.55
N PHE A 50 -16.18 -6.79 19.27
CA PHE A 50 -17.58 -6.71 18.82
C PHE A 50 -18.38 -7.94 19.26
N LYS A 51 -17.81 -9.14 19.13
CA LYS A 51 -18.43 -10.40 19.59
C LYS A 51 -18.70 -10.41 21.11
N GLN A 52 -17.96 -9.63 21.89
CA GLN A 52 -18.06 -9.59 23.34
C GLN A 52 -19.04 -8.52 23.88
N ARG A 53 -19.44 -7.53 23.06
CA ARG A 53 -20.20 -6.34 23.53
C ARG A 53 -21.40 -5.95 22.64
N GLN A 54 -22.12 -6.93 22.09
CA GLN A 54 -23.26 -6.73 21.17
C GLN A 54 -24.47 -5.93 21.71
N HIS A 55 -24.46 -5.42 22.94
CA HIS A 55 -25.66 -4.94 23.64
C HIS A 55 -25.86 -3.41 23.72
N THR A 56 -25.12 -2.58 22.98
CA THR A 56 -25.26 -1.11 23.10
C THR A 56 -25.27 -0.39 21.74
N ASN A 57 -26.27 0.47 21.51
CA ASN A 57 -26.49 1.22 20.25
C ASN A 57 -25.28 2.07 19.83
N LEU A 58 -24.49 2.57 20.78
CA LEU A 58 -23.29 3.37 20.52
C LEU A 58 -22.18 2.56 19.81
N TYR A 59 -22.17 1.23 19.96
CA TYR A 59 -21.22 0.35 19.24
C TYR A 59 -21.60 0.09 17.79
N LEU A 60 -22.88 0.26 17.42
CA LEU A 60 -23.34 0.11 16.04
C LEU A 60 -22.86 1.27 15.16
N GLU A 61 -22.92 2.51 15.63
CA GLU A 61 -22.40 3.67 14.90
C GLU A 61 -20.87 3.62 14.73
N ILE A 62 -20.16 3.17 15.77
CA ILE A 62 -18.70 2.95 15.71
C ILE A 62 -18.38 1.82 14.72
N ALA A 63 -19.22 0.80 14.63
CA ALA A 63 -19.05 -0.32 13.71
C ALA A 63 -19.18 0.05 12.24
N ASP A 64 -20.18 0.86 11.92
CA ASP A 64 -20.37 1.36 10.56
C ASP A 64 -19.20 2.26 10.16
N THR A 65 -18.81 3.19 11.04
CA THR A 65 -17.67 4.07 10.83
C THR A 65 -16.36 3.28 10.62
N PHE A 66 -16.14 2.22 11.41
CA PHE A 66 -14.99 1.32 11.25
C PHE A 66 -14.98 0.63 9.88
N ASN A 67 -16.13 0.10 9.44
CA ASN A 67 -16.23 -0.56 8.14
C ASN A 67 -15.90 0.39 6.98
N TYR A 68 -16.37 1.64 7.04
CA TYR A 68 -16.07 2.62 5.99
C TYR A 68 -14.57 2.91 5.85
N PHE A 69 -13.86 3.15 6.96
CA PHE A 69 -12.42 3.41 6.90
C PHE A 69 -11.62 2.21 6.38
N TYR A 70 -11.99 1.00 6.79
CA TYR A 70 -11.35 -0.23 6.31
C TYR A 70 -11.51 -0.45 4.81
N VAL A 71 -12.70 -0.21 4.28
CA VAL A 71 -12.95 -0.33 2.84
C VAL A 71 -12.08 0.68 2.07
N ILE A 72 -11.97 1.91 2.55
CA ILE A 72 -11.13 2.95 1.94
C ILE A 72 -9.65 2.53 1.96
N HIS A 73 -9.13 2.06 3.09
CA HIS A 73 -7.76 1.56 3.19
C HIS A 73 -7.49 0.42 2.22
N PHE A 74 -8.42 -0.53 2.10
CA PHE A 74 -8.30 -1.64 1.17
C PHE A 74 -8.24 -1.15 -0.28
N ILE A 75 -9.11 -0.20 -0.65
CA ILE A 75 -9.09 0.43 -1.98
C ILE A 75 -7.73 1.07 -2.26
N PHE A 76 -7.15 1.80 -1.29
CA PHE A 76 -5.82 2.40 -1.46
C PHE A 76 -4.71 1.37 -1.63
N LEU A 77 -4.74 0.26 -0.86
CA LEU A 77 -3.78 -0.83 -1.04
C LEU A 77 -3.86 -1.45 -2.44
N PHE A 78 -5.06 -1.71 -2.95
CA PHE A 78 -5.25 -2.23 -4.30
C PHE A 78 -4.76 -1.24 -5.37
N LEU A 79 -5.11 0.03 -5.21
CA LEU A 79 -4.70 1.09 -6.13
C LEU A 79 -3.18 1.24 -6.19
N ARG A 80 -2.47 1.09 -5.05
CA ARG A 80 -1.00 1.05 -5.02
C ARG A 80 -0.46 -0.12 -5.84
N LEU A 81 -0.95 -1.34 -5.61
CA LEU A 81 -0.49 -2.53 -6.31
C LEU A 81 -0.67 -2.41 -7.83
N ILE A 82 -1.81 -1.90 -8.29
CA ILE A 82 -2.07 -1.65 -9.71
C ILE A 82 -1.12 -0.58 -10.26
N SER A 83 -0.85 0.46 -9.47
CA SER A 83 0.00 1.59 -9.88
C SER A 83 1.48 1.25 -9.97
N ILE A 84 1.96 0.22 -9.25
CA ILE A 84 3.37 -0.21 -9.27
C ILE A 84 3.83 -0.49 -10.71
N ARG A 85 2.98 -1.13 -11.54
CA ARG A 85 3.31 -1.44 -12.96
C ARG A 85 3.62 -0.22 -13.81
N ASN A 86 3.03 0.93 -13.47
CA ASN A 86 3.14 2.17 -14.25
C ASN A 86 3.92 3.27 -13.53
N ILE A 87 4.66 2.93 -12.46
CA ILE A 87 5.30 3.90 -11.57
C ILE A 87 6.34 4.81 -12.24
N CYS A 88 6.86 4.42 -13.41
CA CYS A 88 7.75 5.26 -14.20
C CYS A 88 7.08 6.57 -14.67
N LYS A 89 5.76 6.57 -14.82
CA LYS A 89 5.00 7.76 -15.17
C LYS A 89 4.78 8.61 -13.91
N ARG A 90 5.15 9.90 -13.98
CA ARG A 90 5.03 10.85 -12.85
C ARG A 90 3.64 10.85 -12.21
N CYS A 91 2.57 10.74 -13.00
CA CYS A 91 1.20 10.72 -12.49
C CYS A 91 0.94 9.54 -11.53
N TYR A 92 1.45 8.35 -11.85
CA TYR A 92 1.28 7.17 -10.99
C TYR A 92 2.14 7.26 -9.74
N PHE A 93 3.34 7.85 -9.83
CA PHE A 93 4.17 8.11 -8.65
C PHE A 93 3.49 9.08 -7.68
N ILE A 94 3.00 10.23 -8.19
CA ILE A 94 2.25 11.21 -7.39
C ILE A 94 1.02 10.56 -6.76
N PHE A 95 0.31 9.71 -7.51
CA PHE A 95 -0.84 8.99 -7.00
C PHE A 95 -0.49 8.01 -5.87
N ILE A 96 0.59 7.24 -5.99
CA ILE A 96 1.05 6.36 -4.91
C ILE A 96 1.42 7.23 -3.69
N VAL A 97 2.18 8.31 -3.86
CA VAL A 97 2.53 9.23 -2.77
C VAL A 97 1.28 9.80 -2.10
N SER A 98 0.27 10.24 -2.86
CA SER A 98 -0.97 10.77 -2.30
C SER A 98 -1.73 9.73 -1.50
N THR A 99 -1.73 8.45 -1.91
CA THR A 99 -2.35 7.41 -1.09
C THR A 99 -1.66 7.26 0.26
N PHE A 100 -0.34 7.40 0.37
CA PHE A 100 0.36 7.36 1.68
C PHE A 100 -0.01 8.57 2.55
N CYS A 101 -0.12 9.76 1.96
CA CYS A 101 -0.59 10.94 2.69
C CYS A 101 -2.03 10.79 3.18
N LEU A 102 -2.92 10.23 2.35
CA LEU A 102 -4.31 9.96 2.72
C LEU A 102 -4.40 8.89 3.80
N ASP A 103 -3.56 7.86 3.79
CA ASP A 103 -3.48 6.87 4.87
C ASP A 103 -3.17 7.54 6.22
N ILE A 104 -2.21 8.47 6.26
CA ILE A 104 -1.90 9.24 7.47
C ILE A 104 -3.13 10.02 7.94
N PHE A 105 -3.80 10.72 7.03
CA PHE A 105 -4.99 11.50 7.35
C PHE A 105 -6.12 10.64 7.92
N ILE A 106 -6.36 9.47 7.32
CA ILE A 106 -7.37 8.52 7.80
C ILE A 106 -7.00 8.03 9.20
N TYR A 107 -5.75 7.60 9.45
CA TYR A 107 -5.35 7.11 10.78
C TYR A 107 -5.46 8.17 11.88
N VAL A 108 -5.16 9.43 11.56
CA VAL A 108 -5.38 10.55 12.50
C VAL A 108 -6.88 10.75 12.77
N THR A 109 -7.71 10.61 11.75
CA THR A 109 -9.17 10.71 11.87
C THR A 109 -9.75 9.54 12.67
N GLU A 110 -9.35 8.30 12.38
CA GLU A 110 -9.72 7.11 13.16
C GLU A 110 -9.34 7.26 14.64
N ARG A 111 -8.19 7.86 14.92
CA ARG A 111 -7.76 8.14 16.30
C ARG A 111 -8.69 9.14 16.98
N TYR A 112 -9.10 10.19 16.29
CA TYR A 112 -10.07 11.17 16.81
C TYR A 112 -11.41 10.51 17.17
N PHE A 113 -11.84 9.51 16.39
CA PHE A 113 -13.03 8.71 16.68
C PHE A 113 -12.79 7.54 17.67
N PHE A 114 -11.64 7.49 18.35
CA PHE A 114 -11.26 6.44 19.32
C PHE A 114 -11.28 5.01 18.76
N VAL A 115 -11.20 4.86 17.44
CA VAL A 115 -11.22 3.58 16.75
C VAL A 115 -9.89 2.83 16.93
N VAL A 116 -8.78 3.57 16.88
CA VAL A 116 -7.41 3.04 16.98
C VAL A 116 -6.67 3.58 18.21
N SER A 117 -5.71 2.80 18.71
CA SER A 117 -4.87 3.21 19.84
C SER A 117 -3.82 4.25 19.40
N LEU A 118 -3.38 5.09 20.35
CA LEU A 118 -2.36 6.12 20.08
C LEU A 118 -1.08 5.51 19.52
N LEU A 119 -0.66 4.36 20.06
CA LEU A 119 0.56 3.67 19.64
C LEU A 119 0.45 3.15 18.19
N GLU A 120 -0.70 2.58 17.82
CA GLU A 120 -0.97 2.16 16.43
C GLU A 120 -0.92 3.37 15.48
N THR A 121 -1.53 4.50 15.85
CA THR A 121 -1.49 5.74 15.05
C THR A 121 -0.06 6.25 14.87
N VAL A 122 0.74 6.30 15.94
CA VAL A 122 2.13 6.79 15.88
C VAL A 122 3.00 5.89 15.01
N LEU A 123 2.91 4.57 15.17
CA LEU A 123 3.67 3.63 14.33
C LEU A 123 3.30 3.77 12.85
N GLU A 124 2.03 3.98 12.54
CA GLU A 124 1.56 4.13 11.17
C GLU A 124 1.97 5.46 10.53
N ILE A 125 1.99 6.54 11.32
CA ILE A 125 2.56 7.82 10.87
C ILE A 125 4.05 7.65 10.56
N ILE A 126 4.83 7.07 11.49
CA ILE A 126 6.27 6.84 11.30
C ILE A 126 6.51 6.00 10.04
N PHE A 127 5.79 4.89 9.91
CA PHE A 127 5.92 3.99 8.77
C PHE A 127 5.60 4.69 7.44
N SER A 128 4.54 5.48 7.40
CA SER A 128 4.13 6.22 6.20
C SER A 128 5.13 7.31 5.85
N VAL A 129 5.65 8.06 6.83
CA VAL A 129 6.67 9.09 6.62
C VAL A 129 7.99 8.49 6.13
N VAL A 130 8.45 7.40 6.76
CA VAL A 130 9.64 6.67 6.31
C VAL A 130 9.45 6.15 4.89
N SER A 131 8.26 5.61 4.57
CA SER A 131 7.95 5.12 3.23
C SER A 131 7.97 6.25 2.19
N LEU A 132 7.40 7.40 2.51
CA LEU A 132 7.42 8.60 1.65
C LEU A 132 8.85 9.10 1.42
N ALA A 133 9.65 9.22 2.47
CA ALA A 133 11.04 9.63 2.37
C ALA A 133 11.84 8.67 1.48
N TRP A 134 11.63 7.36 1.67
CA TRP A 134 12.28 6.33 0.88
C TRP A 134 11.85 6.36 -0.59
N MET A 135 10.57 6.61 -0.87
CA MET A 135 10.05 6.76 -2.23
C MET A 135 10.66 7.96 -2.94
N VAL A 136 10.75 9.12 -2.27
CA VAL A 136 11.37 10.33 -2.82
C VAL A 136 12.84 10.08 -3.12
N PHE A 137 13.54 9.38 -2.23
CA PHE A 137 14.95 9.03 -2.42
C PHE A 137 15.18 8.07 -3.60
N LEU A 138 14.36 7.02 -3.72
CA LEU A 138 14.55 6.00 -4.75
C LEU A 138 14.02 6.38 -6.14
N TYR A 139 13.07 7.32 -6.22
CA TYR A 139 12.42 7.67 -7.49
C TYR A 139 13.38 8.17 -8.58
N PRO A 140 14.35 9.05 -8.31
CA PRO A 140 15.35 9.46 -9.30
C PRO A 140 16.17 8.29 -9.85
N TYR A 141 16.64 7.39 -8.99
CA TYR A 141 17.40 6.20 -9.38
C TYR A 141 16.57 5.26 -10.25
N TYR A 142 15.30 5.10 -9.90
CA TYR A 142 14.38 4.27 -10.67
C TYR A 142 14.14 4.82 -12.09
N LEU A 143 14.01 6.15 -12.23
CA LEU A 143 13.87 6.80 -13.54
C LEU A 143 15.14 6.69 -14.40
N HIS A 144 16.32 6.71 -13.78
CA HIS A 144 17.60 6.58 -14.48
C HIS A 144 17.76 5.18 -15.10
N ASN A 145 17.53 4.15 -14.30
CA ASN A 145 17.64 2.75 -14.74
C ASN A 145 16.67 2.41 -15.89
N GLU A 146 15.47 3.01 -15.91
CA GLU A 146 14.54 2.78 -17.02
C GLU A 146 15.07 3.35 -18.35
N LYS A 147 15.70 4.53 -18.32
CA LYS A 147 16.27 5.15 -19.53
C LYS A 147 17.41 4.31 -20.09
N GLU A 148 18.31 3.82 -19.25
CA GLU A 148 19.41 2.95 -19.67
C GLU A 148 18.92 1.64 -20.27
N MET A 149 17.90 1.04 -19.66
CA MET A 149 17.32 -0.22 -20.13
C MET A 149 16.62 -0.06 -21.50
N LYS A 150 15.89 1.04 -21.72
CA LYS A 150 15.31 1.38 -23.03
C LYS A 150 16.37 1.60 -24.11
N ASN A 151 17.46 2.30 -23.76
CA ASN A 151 18.55 2.55 -24.70
C ASN A 151 19.27 1.25 -25.10
N THR A 152 19.41 0.30 -24.19
CA THR A 152 20.05 -0.99 -24.45
C THR A 152 19.19 -1.90 -25.35
N MET A 153 17.87 -1.91 -25.18
CA MET A 153 16.96 -2.67 -26.07
C MET A 153 16.99 -2.13 -27.51
N ASN A 154 16.90 -0.81 -27.67
CA ASN A 154 16.94 -0.17 -29.00
C ASN A 154 18.29 -0.39 -29.71
N SER A 155 19.39 -0.47 -28.95
CA SER A 155 20.72 -0.79 -29.51
C SER A 155 20.83 -2.23 -30.01
N LYS A 156 20.16 -3.20 -29.35
CA LYS A 156 20.15 -4.59 -29.77
C LYS A 156 19.31 -4.81 -31.02
N GLU A 157 18.13 -4.17 -31.11
CA GLU A 157 17.30 -4.22 -32.33
C GLU A 157 18.02 -3.65 -33.57
N LYS A 158 18.79 -2.57 -33.41
CA LYS A 158 19.59 -2.00 -34.50
C LYS A 158 20.75 -2.88 -34.96
N LYS A 159 21.21 -3.84 -34.16
CA LYS A 159 22.28 -4.79 -34.54
C LYS A 159 21.75 -6.05 -35.23
N VAL A 160 20.44 -6.28 -35.20
CA VAL A 160 19.77 -7.47 -35.76
C VAL A 160 19.12 -7.17 -37.13
N LYS A 161 18.97 -5.90 -37.50
CA LYS A 161 18.59 -5.45 -38.85
C LYS A 161 19.84 -5.12 -39.67
#